data_AF-A0A183F656-F1
#
_entry.id   AF-A0A183F656-F1
#
_cell.length_a   1.000
_cell.length_b   1.000
_cell.length_c   1.000
_cell.angle_alpha   90.00
_cell.angle_beta   90.00
_cell.angle_gamma   90.00
#
_symmetry.space_group_name_H-M   'P 1'
#
loop_
_entity.id
_entity.type
_entity.pdbx_description
1 polymer ?
#
loop_
_entity_poly.entity_id
_entity_poly.type
_entity_poly.pdbx_seq_one_letter_code
_entity_poly.pdbx_strand_id
1 'polypeptide(L)'
;MSCRNGEWYDGERNISVTSLSCIYEVEETTTPMPTTFSPGDPDNPCMQCDRNLYVSPSVGMEGSAYIDYRVEQCLSIHIYCQPTKTGQQVCLHEDGEEMDLRGPSLNRTFSCGADSRWLDDTTSSVIGNVSCVMKKG
;
A
#
# COMPACT_ATOMS: atom_id res chain seq x y z
N MET A 1 7.18 3.41 -21.37
CA MET A 1 7.29 2.17 -20.57
C MET A 1 6.84 0.96 -21.38
N SER A 2 7.44 -0.20 -21.12
CA SER A 2 7.10 -1.45 -21.80
C SER A 2 7.21 -2.62 -20.82
N CYS A 3 6.27 -3.55 -20.84
CA CYS A 3 6.35 -4.77 -20.04
C CYS A 3 7.24 -5.81 -20.77
N ARG A 4 8.26 -6.33 -20.08
CA ARG A 4 9.15 -7.40 -20.59
C ARG A 4 9.37 -8.42 -19.48
N ASN A 5 9.14 -9.70 -19.78
CA ASN A 5 9.37 -10.82 -18.85
C ASN A 5 8.69 -10.66 -17.46
N GLY A 6 7.53 -10.01 -17.41
CA GLY A 6 6.79 -9.79 -16.15
C GLY A 6 7.23 -8.57 -15.35
N GLU A 7 8.22 -7.80 -15.83
CA GLU A 7 8.68 -6.57 -15.22
C GLU A 7 8.33 -5.36 -16.09
N TRP A 8 7.92 -4.26 -15.44
CA TRP A 8 7.73 -2.99 -16.12
C TRP A 8 9.09 -2.33 -16.32
N TYR A 9 9.38 -1.97 -17.58
CA TYR A 9 10.66 -1.40 -17.97
C TYR A 9 10.51 0.03 -18.48
N ASP A 10 11.32 0.93 -17.95
CA ASP A 10 11.54 2.24 -18.55
C ASP A 10 12.71 2.15 -19.54
N GLY A 11 12.37 2.12 -20.83
CA GLY A 11 13.35 2.02 -21.92
C GLY A 11 14.24 3.26 -22.09
N GLU A 12 13.82 4.42 -21.58
CA GLU A 12 14.59 5.66 -21.71
C GLU A 12 15.66 5.77 -20.62
N ARG A 13 15.33 5.30 -19.41
CA ARG A 13 16.22 5.32 -18.24
C ARG A 13 16.94 4.00 -17.97
N ASN A 14 16.58 2.95 -18.70
CA ASN A 14 17.16 1.61 -18.58
C ASN A 14 17.03 1.04 -17.15
N ILE A 15 15.86 1.23 -16.53
CA ILE A 15 15.56 0.79 -15.16
C ILE A 15 14.32 -0.12 -15.14
N SER A 16 14.33 -1.10 -14.22
CA SER A 16 13.13 -1.84 -13.85
C SER A 16 12.30 -1.02 -12.86
N VAL A 17 11.00 -0.95 -13.13
CA VAL A 17 10.04 -0.19 -12.35
C VAL A 17 9.35 -1.16 -11.40
N THR A 18 9.62 -1.02 -10.11
CA THR A 18 9.04 -1.86 -9.05
C THR A 18 7.74 -1.27 -8.49
N SER A 19 7.57 0.05 -8.54
CA SER A 19 6.36 0.75 -8.14
C SER A 19 6.20 2.07 -8.90
N LEU A 20 4.95 2.53 -9.04
CA LEU A 20 4.60 3.83 -9.62
C LEU A 20 3.65 4.54 -8.66
N SER A 21 3.93 5.80 -8.38
CA SER A 21 3.00 6.69 -7.68
C SER A 21 2.90 8.02 -8.42
N CYS A 22 1.70 8.59 -8.44
CA CYS A 22 1.42 9.91 -8.97
C CYS A 22 1.07 10.82 -7.79
N ILE A 23 1.56 12.06 -7.81
CA ILE A 23 1.18 13.09 -6.84
C ILE A 23 0.40 14.15 -7.61
N TYR A 24 -0.80 14.49 -7.15
CA TYR A 24 -1.55 15.65 -7.64
C TYR A 24 -1.58 16.71 -6.53
N GLU A 25 -1.34 17.96 -6.88
CA GLU A 25 -1.47 19.09 -5.95
C GLU A 25 -2.96 19.43 -5.79
N VAL A 26 -3.41 19.65 -4.54
CA VAL A 26 -4.78 20.10 -4.22
C VAL A 26 -4.69 21.53 -3.70
N GLU A 27 -5.45 22.46 -4.30
CA GLU A 27 -5.53 23.85 -3.83
C GLU A 27 -6.25 23.92 -2.47
N GLU A 28 -5.62 24.55 -1.47
CA GLU A 28 -6.09 24.59 -0.07
C GLU A 28 -7.12 25.70 0.22
N THR A 29 -8.17 25.38 0.98
CA THR A 29 -9.10 26.35 1.57
C THR A 29 -8.94 26.37 3.11
N THR A 30 -8.57 27.53 3.66
CA THR A 30 -8.14 27.71 5.07
C THR A 30 -9.29 27.87 6.08
N THR A 31 -9.26 27.16 7.20
CA THR A 31 -9.92 27.55 8.49
C THR A 31 -9.16 26.92 9.68
N PRO A 32 -8.81 27.66 10.75
CA PRO A 32 -7.95 27.14 11.83
C PRO A 32 -8.74 26.52 13.01
N MET A 33 -8.27 25.38 13.53
CA MET A 33 -8.69 24.75 14.81
C MET A 33 -7.42 24.40 15.64
N PRO A 34 -7.51 24.25 16.98
CA PRO A 34 -6.35 24.42 17.86
C PRO A 34 -5.50 23.15 18.11
N THR A 35 -4.18 23.36 18.12
CA THR A 35 -3.08 22.54 18.70
C THR A 35 -2.84 21.10 18.17
N THR A 36 -3.11 20.85 16.90
CA THR A 36 -2.71 19.63 16.20
C THR A 36 -2.11 20.04 14.86
N PHE A 37 -0.96 19.47 14.48
CA PHE A 37 -0.19 19.74 13.26
C PHE A 37 -1.06 20.19 12.06
N SER A 38 -0.63 21.24 11.35
CA SER A 38 -1.36 21.71 10.17
C SER A 38 -1.46 20.62 9.10
N PRO A 39 -2.53 20.56 8.29
CA PRO A 39 -2.54 19.75 7.08
C PRO A 39 -1.30 20.08 6.25
N GLY A 40 -0.48 19.08 5.91
CA GLY A 40 0.79 19.29 5.20
C GLY A 40 2.01 19.67 6.05
N ASP A 41 1.89 19.72 7.39
CA ASP A 41 3.03 19.92 8.28
C ASP A 41 4.02 18.73 8.13
N PRO A 42 5.28 18.98 7.72
CA PRO A 42 6.26 17.92 7.51
C PRO A 42 6.60 17.16 8.80
N ASP A 43 6.35 17.75 9.98
CA ASP A 43 6.60 17.14 11.28
C ASP A 43 5.37 16.36 11.81
N ASN A 44 4.26 16.30 11.07
CA ASN A 44 3.10 15.53 11.45
C ASN A 44 3.43 14.02 11.43
N PRO A 45 3.47 13.33 12.59
CA PRO A 45 3.89 11.93 12.64
C PRO A 45 2.98 10.99 11.84
N CYS A 46 1.70 11.35 11.67
CA CYS A 46 0.76 10.56 10.87
C CYS A 46 0.91 10.76 9.35
N MET A 47 1.93 11.51 8.93
CA MET A 47 2.38 11.67 7.55
C MET A 47 3.75 11.01 7.28
N GLN A 48 4.38 10.46 8.32
CA GLN A 48 5.78 10.00 8.30
C GLN A 48 5.96 8.47 8.30
N CYS A 49 4.90 7.69 8.12
CA CYS A 49 5.05 6.24 8.00
C CYS A 49 5.88 5.87 6.76
N ASP A 50 6.60 4.75 6.86
CA ASP A 50 7.41 4.23 5.74
C ASP A 50 6.52 4.00 4.50
N ARG A 51 6.91 4.57 3.36
CA ARG A 51 6.16 4.43 2.11
C ARG A 51 6.32 3.06 1.47
N ASN A 52 7.16 2.18 2.02
CA ASN A 52 7.39 0.81 1.54
C ASN A 52 6.59 -0.22 2.35
N LEU A 53 5.34 0.08 2.70
CA LEU A 53 4.50 -0.87 3.44
C LEU A 53 4.25 -2.15 2.63
N TYR A 54 4.02 -2.03 1.33
CA TYR A 54 3.88 -3.21 0.48
C TYR A 54 5.23 -3.79 0.08
N VAL A 55 5.39 -5.09 0.30
CA VAL A 55 6.56 -5.86 -0.10
C VAL A 55 6.17 -6.93 -1.12
N SER A 56 7.09 -7.25 -2.01
CA SER A 56 6.89 -8.34 -2.96
C SER A 56 6.71 -9.67 -2.20
N PRO A 57 5.81 -10.56 -2.66
CA PRO A 57 5.69 -11.91 -2.12
C PRO A 57 7.02 -12.64 -2.08
N SER A 58 7.19 -13.53 -1.10
CA SER A 58 8.39 -14.37 -0.97
C SER A 58 8.66 -15.19 -2.25
N VAL A 59 9.92 -15.58 -2.46
CA VAL A 59 10.34 -16.35 -3.65
C VAL A 59 9.45 -17.60 -3.83
N GLY A 60 8.85 -17.72 -5.02
CA GLY A 60 7.96 -18.83 -5.37
C GLY A 60 6.50 -18.61 -4.99
N MET A 61 6.14 -17.45 -4.44
CA MET A 61 4.78 -16.96 -4.30
C MET A 61 4.46 -16.00 -5.45
N GLU A 62 3.22 -16.04 -5.92
CA GLU A 62 2.71 -15.14 -6.97
C GLU A 62 1.60 -14.29 -6.37
N GLY A 63 1.25 -13.17 -6.97
CA GLY A 63 0.15 -12.31 -6.54
C GLY A 63 0.27 -10.94 -7.19
N SER A 64 -0.83 -10.21 -7.27
CA SER A 64 -0.80 -8.82 -7.73
C SER A 64 -1.57 -7.91 -6.79
N ALA A 65 -1.08 -6.68 -6.69
CA ALA A 65 -1.66 -5.64 -5.86
C ALA A 65 -1.78 -4.35 -6.67
N TYR A 66 -2.88 -3.65 -6.46
CA TYR A 66 -3.02 -2.23 -6.76
C TYR A 66 -3.00 -1.47 -5.44
N ILE A 67 -2.21 -0.40 -5.37
CA ILE A 67 -2.00 0.40 -4.15
C ILE A 67 -2.34 1.85 -4.46
N ASP A 68 -3.22 2.42 -3.67
CA ASP A 68 -3.65 3.81 -3.77
C ASP A 68 -3.29 4.55 -2.48
N TYR A 69 -2.37 5.51 -2.57
CA TYR A 69 -1.95 6.34 -1.45
C TYR A 69 -2.84 7.58 -1.37
N ARG A 70 -3.38 7.85 -0.19
CA ARG A 70 -4.26 8.99 0.05
C ARG A 70 -3.76 9.83 1.21
N VAL A 71 -4.01 11.12 1.10
CA VAL A 71 -3.74 12.11 2.15
C VAL A 71 -5.04 12.85 2.38
N GLU A 72 -5.78 12.41 3.38
CA GLU A 72 -6.96 13.14 3.86
C GLU A 72 -6.57 13.86 5.17
N GLN A 73 -6.79 13.24 6.32
CA GLN A 73 -6.34 13.76 7.62
C GLN A 73 -4.95 13.23 8.00
N CYS A 74 -4.68 11.98 7.66
CA CYS A 74 -3.39 11.31 7.80
C CYS A 74 -3.10 10.54 6.52
N LEU A 75 -1.85 10.11 6.34
CA LEU A 75 -1.46 9.27 5.23
C LEU A 75 -2.18 7.92 5.38
N SER A 76 -2.88 7.48 4.33
CA SER A 76 -3.49 6.16 4.26
C SER A 76 -3.16 5.46 2.95
N ILE A 77 -3.27 4.14 2.95
CA ILE A 77 -3.15 3.32 1.75
C ILE A 77 -4.34 2.39 1.62
N HIS A 78 -4.83 2.28 0.39
CA HIS A 78 -5.84 1.33 -0.01
C HIS A 78 -5.19 0.29 -0.90
N ILE A 79 -5.12 -0.95 -0.41
CA ILE A 79 -4.57 -2.08 -1.15
C ILE A 79 -5.69 -2.91 -1.71
N TYR A 80 -5.58 -3.27 -2.98
CA TYR A 80 -6.45 -4.19 -3.67
C TYR A 80 -5.64 -5.37 -4.22
N CYS A 81 -5.82 -6.54 -3.61
CA CYS A 81 -5.20 -7.79 -4.01
C CYS A 81 -6.06 -8.52 -5.04
N GLN A 82 -5.42 -9.08 -6.07
CA GLN A 82 -6.08 -9.95 -7.04
C GLN A 82 -5.16 -11.13 -7.43
N PRO A 83 -5.73 -12.28 -7.81
CA PRO A 83 -4.96 -13.41 -8.33
C PRO A 83 -4.42 -13.08 -9.73
N THR A 84 -3.25 -13.61 -10.06
CA THR A 84 -2.65 -13.48 -11.41
C THR A 84 -3.17 -14.55 -12.38
N LYS A 85 -3.86 -15.57 -11.87
CA LYS A 85 -4.43 -16.68 -12.64
C LYS A 85 -5.92 -16.82 -12.35
N THR A 86 -6.71 -17.00 -13.42
CA THR A 86 -8.17 -17.18 -13.31
C THR A 86 -8.54 -18.38 -12.45
N GLY A 87 -9.53 -18.22 -11.57
CA GLY A 87 -10.03 -19.29 -10.71
C GLY A 87 -9.18 -19.55 -9.45
N GLN A 88 -8.09 -18.81 -9.25
CA GLN A 88 -7.30 -18.85 -8.02
C GLN A 88 -7.81 -17.83 -7.00
N GLN A 89 -7.40 -18.03 -5.75
CA GLN A 89 -7.65 -17.10 -4.66
C GLN A 89 -6.37 -16.38 -4.25
N VAL A 90 -6.53 -15.16 -3.76
CA VAL A 90 -5.48 -14.37 -3.15
C VAL A 90 -5.77 -14.25 -1.65
N CYS A 91 -4.69 -14.22 -0.87
CA CYS A 91 -4.69 -13.93 0.56
C CYS A 91 -3.86 -12.67 0.80
N LEU A 92 -4.18 -11.95 1.88
CA LEU A 92 -3.35 -10.87 2.38
C LEU A 92 -2.46 -11.42 3.49
N HIS A 93 -1.18 -11.12 3.42
CA HIS A 93 -0.24 -11.39 4.50
C HIS A 93 0.13 -10.08 5.19
N GLU A 94 0.08 -10.09 6.52
CA GLU A 94 0.57 -9.00 7.38
C GLU A 94 1.83 -9.51 8.10
N ASP A 95 2.93 -8.77 7.97
CA ASP A 95 4.25 -9.14 8.53
C ASP A 95 4.71 -10.57 8.16
N GLY A 96 4.29 -11.03 6.97
CA GLY A 96 4.59 -12.35 6.43
C GLY A 96 3.62 -13.46 6.84
N GLU A 97 2.71 -13.21 7.80
CA GLU A 97 1.70 -14.20 8.24
C GLU A 97 0.42 -14.12 7.40
N GLU A 98 -0.11 -15.27 6.98
CA GLU A 98 -1.38 -15.36 6.25
C GLU A 98 -2.52 -14.94 7.18
N MET A 99 -3.25 -13.89 6.84
CA MET A 99 -4.50 -13.56 7.52
C MET A 99 -5.60 -14.54 7.12
N ASP A 100 -6.61 -14.73 7.95
CA ASP A 100 -7.82 -15.51 7.56
C ASP A 100 -8.75 -14.71 6.62
N LEU A 101 -8.16 -14.04 5.63
CA LEU A 101 -8.80 -13.26 4.59
C LEU A 101 -8.37 -13.83 3.25
N ARG A 102 -9.31 -14.51 2.58
CA ARG A 102 -9.10 -15.16 1.28
C ARG A 102 -10.26 -14.87 0.34
N GLY A 103 -9.97 -14.68 -0.94
CA GLY A 103 -11.02 -14.43 -1.92
C GLY A 103 -10.52 -14.33 -3.36
N PRO A 104 -11.45 -14.19 -4.33
CA PRO A 104 -11.11 -13.92 -5.71
C PRO A 104 -10.51 -12.51 -5.90
N SER A 105 -10.73 -11.62 -4.92
CA SER A 105 -10.05 -10.35 -4.74
C SER A 105 -10.23 -9.92 -3.29
N LEU A 106 -9.31 -9.12 -2.76
CA LEU A 106 -9.39 -8.59 -1.39
C LEU A 106 -9.05 -7.10 -1.41
N ASN A 107 -9.68 -6.34 -0.53
CA ASN A 107 -9.33 -4.95 -0.27
C ASN A 107 -9.01 -4.76 1.21
N ARG A 108 -8.03 -3.90 1.47
CA ARG A 108 -7.67 -3.51 2.84
C ARG A 108 -7.19 -2.07 2.87
N THR A 109 -7.50 -1.38 3.96
CA THR A 109 -7.04 -0.01 4.20
C THR A 109 -6.14 0.01 5.41
N PHE A 110 -5.04 0.75 5.28
CA PHE A 110 -4.10 0.99 6.36
C PHE A 110 -3.90 2.48 6.55
N SER A 111 -3.87 2.94 7.79
CA SER A 111 -3.69 4.34 8.13
C SER A 111 -2.40 4.53 8.92
N CYS A 112 -1.69 5.62 8.64
CA CYS A 112 -0.54 6.02 9.40
C CYS A 112 -0.98 6.63 10.74
N GLY A 113 -0.53 6.04 11.84
CA GLY A 113 -0.86 6.47 13.19
C GLY A 113 -0.06 7.69 13.65
N ALA A 114 -0.47 8.26 14.78
CA ALA A 114 0.20 9.40 15.42
C ALA A 114 1.61 9.07 15.98
N ASP A 115 2.01 7.81 15.96
CA ASP A 115 3.33 7.31 16.32
C ASP A 115 4.16 6.90 15.10
N SER A 116 3.76 7.31 13.90
CA SER A 116 4.41 7.01 12.63
C SER A 116 4.50 5.51 12.31
N ARG A 117 3.53 4.73 12.80
CA ARG A 117 3.38 3.31 12.46
C ARG A 117 2.11 3.06 11.68
N TRP A 118 2.16 2.09 10.78
CA TRP A 118 0.99 1.67 10.02
C TRP A 118 0.04 0.85 10.88
N LEU A 119 -1.25 1.16 10.76
CA LEU A 119 -2.34 0.48 11.44
C LEU A 119 -3.26 -0.13 10.39
N ASP A 120 -3.67 -1.38 10.61
CA ASP A 120 -4.81 -1.95 9.90
C ASP A 120 -6.10 -1.33 10.42
N ASP A 121 -6.84 -0.62 9.57
CA ASP A 121 -8.07 0.06 9.96
C ASP A 121 -9.15 -0.89 10.48
N THR A 122 -9.08 -2.17 10.11
CA THR A 122 -10.08 -3.17 10.53
C THR A 122 -9.73 -3.80 11.87
N THR A 123 -8.47 -4.16 12.10
CA THR A 123 -8.05 -4.85 13.34
C THR A 123 -7.44 -3.93 14.38
N SER A 124 -7.10 -2.69 13.99
CA SER A 124 -6.27 -1.76 14.77
C SER A 124 -4.89 -2.30 15.15
N SER A 125 -4.42 -3.34 14.46
CA SER A 125 -3.10 -3.92 14.67
C SER A 125 -2.04 -3.03 14.03
N VAL A 126 -0.90 -2.91 14.71
CA VAL A 126 0.29 -2.29 14.13
C VAL A 126 0.95 -3.29 13.20
N ILE A 127 1.22 -2.87 11.97
CA ILE A 127 1.83 -3.71 10.93
C ILE A 127 3.12 -3.08 10.41
N GLY A 128 4.08 -3.92 10.05
CA GLY A 128 5.35 -3.49 9.46
C GLY A 128 5.36 -3.58 7.93
N ASN A 129 4.81 -4.66 7.37
CA ASN A 129 4.69 -4.88 5.93
C ASN A 129 3.46 -5.69 5.55
N VAL A 130 3.09 -5.61 4.28
CA VAL A 130 1.99 -6.37 3.69
C VAL A 130 2.36 -6.93 2.34
N SER A 131 1.80 -8.10 2.00
CA SER A 131 1.93 -8.68 0.68
C SER A 131 0.65 -9.39 0.25
N CYS A 132 0.36 -9.35 -1.05
CA CYS A 132 -0.76 -10.09 -1.64
C CYS A 132 -0.22 -11.39 -2.22
N VAL A 133 -0.68 -12.53 -1.70
CA VAL A 133 -0.18 -13.86 -2.07
C VAL A 133 -1.32 -14.69 -2.65
N MET A 134 -1.19 -15.04 -3.92
CA MET A 134 -1.97 -16.08 -4.58
C MET A 134 -1.46 -17.45 -4.12
N LYS A 135 -2.35 -18.22 -3.50
CA LYS A 135 -2.02 -19.58 -3.07
C LYS A 135 -1.79 -20.44 -4.31
N LYS A 136 -0.71 -21.24 -4.32
CA LYS A 136 -0.53 -22.26 -5.37
C LYS A 136 -1.67 -23.26 -5.25
N GLY A 137 -2.49 -23.35 -6.29
CA GLY A 137 -3.28 -24.54 -6.57
C GLY A 137 -2.39 -25.72 -6.95
#